data_AF-A0A4S2SDJ1-F1
#
_entry.id   AF-A0A4S2SDJ1-F1
#
_cell.length_a   1.000
_cell.length_b   1.000
_cell.length_c   1.000
_cell.angle_alpha   90.00
_cell.angle_beta   90.00
_cell.angle_gamma   90.00
#
_symmetry.space_group_name_H-M   'P 1'
#
loop_
_entity.id
_entity.type
_entity.pdbx_description
1 polymer ?
#
loop_
_entity_poly.entity_id
_entity_poly.type
_entity_poly.pdbx_seq_one_letter_code
_entity_poly.pdbx_strand_id
1 'polypeptide(L)'
;HAFFSLSVGVGSIMIYGAYMPKSSSISGTVVGVALLDTFVSLVAGLALFPIVFAAGLNPSEGPGLMFVSLPFAFGNVAFGQLMGVVFFVLVAVAAWSSAISLLEPMVAYLVERTKVSRAWVTFWLAFSCWFVGLGTVFSFNIWKEAKFFVNEGGVFHLYQWGATGGLDFFGVIDFFTSRLMLPLGGLCFVVFAGWIMGREAVRDELSIRNPALFGLSLFLMRYVAPIGILV
;
A
#
# COMPACT_ATOMS: atom_id res chain seq x y z
N HIS A 1 4.81 2.00 -6.13
CA HIS A 1 3.81 0.91 -6.31
C HIS A 1 4.19 -0.35 -5.53
N ALA A 2 5.38 -0.94 -5.74
CA ALA A 2 5.78 -2.21 -5.10
C ALA A 2 5.64 -2.21 -3.55
N PHE A 3 6.07 -1.13 -2.88
CA PHE A 3 5.93 -0.99 -1.42
C PHE A 3 4.47 -1.00 -0.96
N PHE A 4 3.59 -0.30 -1.69
CA PHE A 4 2.16 -0.24 -1.36
C PHE A 4 1.48 -1.59 -1.59
N SER A 5 1.72 -2.23 -2.75
CA SER A 5 1.16 -3.55 -3.10
C SER A 5 1.51 -4.60 -2.05
N LEU A 6 2.79 -4.66 -1.67
CA LEU A 6 3.28 -5.62 -0.69
C LEU A 6 3.10 -5.14 0.76
N SER A 7 2.48 -3.98 1.03
CA SER A 7 2.36 -3.40 2.38
C SER A 7 3.71 -3.29 3.14
N VAL A 8 4.80 -3.05 2.40
CA VAL A 8 6.15 -2.88 2.94
C VAL A 8 6.35 -1.42 3.36
N GLY A 9 6.98 -1.20 4.52
CA GLY A 9 7.30 0.13 5.03
C GLY A 9 6.33 0.68 6.09
N VAL A 10 5.13 0.11 6.21
CA VAL A 10 4.13 0.49 7.25
C VAL A 10 4.34 -0.29 8.56
N GLY A 11 5.05 -1.42 8.51
CA GLY A 11 5.23 -2.33 9.65
C GLY A 11 4.15 -3.42 9.77
N SER A 12 3.18 -3.46 8.86
CA SER A 12 2.12 -4.50 8.83
C SER A 12 2.68 -5.91 8.68
N ILE A 13 3.65 -6.11 7.78
CA ILE A 13 4.33 -7.41 7.66
C ILE A 13 5.13 -7.74 8.91
N MET A 14 5.75 -6.74 9.55
CA MET A 14 6.52 -6.95 10.78
C MET A 14 5.63 -7.44 11.91
N ILE A 15 4.46 -6.81 12.12
CA ILE A 15 3.55 -7.22 13.20
C ILE A 15 2.94 -8.60 12.92
N TYR A 16 2.64 -8.93 11.67
CA TYR A 16 2.22 -10.28 11.29
C TYR A 16 3.33 -11.32 11.45
N GLY A 17 4.58 -10.95 11.17
CA GLY A 17 5.74 -11.78 11.48
C GLY A 17 5.88 -12.04 12.98
N ALA A 18 5.63 -11.03 13.83
CA ALA A 18 5.65 -11.19 15.28
C ALA A 18 4.57 -12.14 15.82
N TYR A 19 3.47 -12.35 15.07
CA TYR A 19 2.42 -13.31 15.40
C TYR A 19 2.65 -14.70 14.77
N MET A 20 3.69 -14.88 13.98
CA MET A 20 3.95 -16.14 13.28
C MET A 20 4.44 -17.23 14.26
N PRO A 21 3.92 -18.47 14.19
CA PRO A 21 4.44 -19.58 14.97
C PRO A 21 5.89 -19.90 14.61
N LYS A 22 6.72 -20.25 15.61
CA LYS A 22 8.15 -20.57 15.43
C LYS A 22 8.44 -21.73 14.46
N SER A 23 7.45 -22.56 14.14
CA SER A 23 7.57 -23.67 13.19
C SER A 23 7.40 -23.25 11.72
N SER A 24 6.94 -22.01 11.47
CA SER A 24 6.67 -21.52 10.12
C SER A 24 7.92 -20.88 9.51
N SER A 25 8.19 -21.15 8.24
CA SER A 25 9.35 -20.57 7.55
C SER A 25 9.04 -19.18 7.01
N ILE A 26 9.68 -18.14 7.57
CA ILE A 26 9.54 -16.75 7.11
C ILE A 26 9.89 -16.63 5.62
N SER A 27 11.04 -17.17 5.21
CA SER A 27 11.51 -17.10 3.82
C SER A 27 10.52 -17.68 2.81
N GLY A 28 9.92 -18.83 3.12
CA GLY A 28 8.94 -19.48 2.25
C GLY A 28 7.64 -18.68 2.16
N THR A 29 7.16 -18.15 3.29
CA THR A 29 5.96 -17.32 3.33
C THR A 29 6.13 -16.03 2.52
N VAL A 30 7.26 -15.33 2.67
CA VAL A 30 7.54 -14.09 1.95
C VAL A 30 7.58 -14.32 0.43
N VAL A 31 8.24 -15.38 -0.03
CA VAL A 31 8.29 -15.71 -1.46
C VAL A 31 6.89 -16.07 -1.99
N GLY A 32 6.13 -16.86 -1.25
CA GLY A 32 4.76 -17.23 -1.62
C GLY A 32 3.83 -16.01 -1.75
N VAL A 33 3.87 -15.10 -0.78
CA VAL A 33 3.09 -13.86 -0.80
C VAL A 33 3.48 -12.99 -2.00
N ALA A 34 4.77 -12.78 -2.25
CA ALA A 34 5.23 -11.95 -3.36
C ALA A 34 4.82 -12.53 -4.74
N LEU A 35 4.93 -13.85 -4.91
CA LEU A 35 4.52 -14.53 -6.14
C LEU A 35 3.02 -14.47 -6.35
N LEU A 36 2.22 -14.71 -5.31
CA LEU A 36 0.75 -14.64 -5.40
C LEU A 36 0.27 -13.21 -5.68
N ASP A 37 0.83 -12.20 -5.01
CA ASP A 37 0.51 -10.78 -5.25
C ASP A 37 0.79 -10.38 -6.71
N THR A 38 1.97 -10.76 -7.22
CA THR A 38 2.37 -10.49 -8.60
C THR A 38 1.47 -11.23 -9.59
N PHE A 39 1.19 -12.51 -9.34
CA PHE A 39 0.35 -13.33 -10.21
C PHE A 39 -1.07 -12.77 -10.30
N VAL A 40 -1.71 -12.48 -9.16
CA VAL A 40 -3.07 -11.93 -9.12
C VAL A 40 -3.10 -10.55 -9.79
N SER A 41 -2.11 -9.70 -9.54
CA SER A 41 -2.02 -8.38 -10.18
C SER A 41 -1.90 -8.47 -11.71
N LEU A 42 -1.10 -9.41 -12.22
CA LEU A 42 -0.98 -9.65 -13.66
C LEU A 42 -2.28 -10.19 -14.26
N VAL A 43 -2.93 -11.15 -13.61
CA VAL A 43 -4.22 -11.70 -14.06
C VAL A 43 -5.30 -10.61 -14.06
N ALA A 44 -5.35 -9.77 -13.02
CA ALA A 44 -6.28 -8.64 -12.94
C ALA A 44 -6.03 -7.63 -14.06
N GLY A 45 -4.77 -7.26 -14.33
CA GLY A 45 -4.42 -6.38 -15.44
C GLY A 45 -4.84 -6.95 -16.80
N LEU A 46 -4.54 -8.22 -17.06
CA LEU A 46 -4.92 -8.92 -18.30
C LEU A 46 -6.44 -9.08 -18.46
N ALA A 47 -7.19 -9.17 -17.37
CA ALA A 47 -8.65 -9.26 -17.40
C ALA A 47 -9.31 -7.89 -17.61
N LEU A 48 -8.84 -6.86 -16.91
CA LEU A 48 -9.51 -5.55 -16.87
C LEU A 48 -9.18 -4.66 -18.08
N PHE A 49 -7.91 -4.61 -18.51
CA PHE A 49 -7.52 -3.70 -19.59
C PHE A 49 -8.21 -3.97 -20.93
N PRO A 50 -8.39 -5.22 -21.39
CA PRO A 50 -9.12 -5.48 -22.64
C PRO A 50 -10.56 -4.97 -22.60
N ILE A 51 -11.23 -5.09 -21.45
CA ILE A 51 -12.62 -4.64 -21.26
C ILE A 51 -12.69 -3.10 -21.32
N VAL A 52 -11.74 -2.41 -20.67
CA VAL A 52 -11.61 -0.95 -20.70
C VAL A 52 -11.33 -0.44 -22.12
N PHE A 53 -10.38 -1.06 -22.84
CA PHE A 53 -10.05 -0.67 -24.20
C PHE A 53 -11.18 -0.96 -25.20
N ALA A 54 -11.88 -2.09 -25.05
CA ALA A 54 -13.03 -2.43 -25.89
C ALA A 54 -14.19 -1.43 -25.71
N ALA A 55 -14.33 -0.85 -24.51
CA ALA A 55 -15.31 0.20 -24.23
C ALA A 55 -14.85 1.61 -24.68
N GLY A 56 -13.65 1.75 -25.26
CA GLY A 56 -13.10 3.05 -25.70
C GLY A 56 -12.71 3.98 -24.55
N LEU A 57 -12.49 3.44 -23.34
CA LEU A 57 -12.24 4.21 -22.14
C LEU A 57 -10.74 4.42 -21.91
N ASN A 58 -10.39 5.52 -21.22
CA ASN A 58 -9.00 5.84 -20.92
C ASN A 58 -8.53 5.06 -19.66
N PRO A 59 -7.52 4.17 -19.76
CA PRO A 59 -7.01 3.42 -18.60
C PRO A 59 -6.31 4.30 -17.56
N SER A 60 -6.03 5.58 -17.87
CA SER A 60 -5.26 6.50 -17.02
C SER A 60 -6.13 7.38 -16.11
N GLU A 61 -7.40 7.02 -15.89
CA GLU A 61 -8.34 7.78 -15.03
C GLU A 61 -8.06 7.68 -13.52
N GLY A 62 -6.99 6.99 -13.12
CA GLY A 62 -6.61 6.83 -11.72
C GLY A 62 -7.74 6.17 -10.91
N PRO A 63 -8.16 6.74 -9.76
CA PRO A 63 -9.28 6.23 -8.97
C PRO A 63 -10.59 6.11 -9.78
N GLY A 64 -10.80 6.95 -10.80
CA GLY A 64 -11.98 6.91 -11.66
C GLY A 64 -12.10 5.64 -12.50
N LEU A 65 -10.98 4.97 -12.78
CA LEU A 65 -10.96 3.74 -13.59
C LEU A 65 -11.85 2.65 -12.97
N MET A 66 -11.71 2.44 -11.66
CA MET A 66 -12.43 1.36 -10.96
C MET A 66 -13.92 1.66 -10.79
N PHE A 67 -14.29 2.93 -10.60
CA PHE A 67 -15.65 3.31 -10.20
C PHE A 67 -16.50 3.94 -11.31
N VAL A 68 -15.90 4.32 -12.44
CA VAL A 68 -16.60 4.87 -13.61
C VAL A 68 -16.41 3.94 -14.79
N SER A 69 -15.16 3.72 -15.17
CA SER A 69 -14.81 3.00 -16.38
C SER A 69 -15.19 1.52 -16.31
N LEU A 70 -14.87 0.80 -15.23
CA LEU A 70 -15.20 -0.62 -15.10
C LEU A 70 -16.72 -0.89 -15.04
N PRO A 71 -17.53 -0.17 -14.24
CA PRO A 71 -18.99 -0.33 -14.27
C PRO A 71 -19.59 -0.10 -15.67
N PHE A 72 -19.14 0.93 -16.37
CA PHE A 72 -19.57 1.19 -17.74
C PHE A 72 -19.21 0.03 -18.66
N ALA A 73 -17.98 -0.46 -18.57
CA ALA A 73 -17.49 -1.54 -19.41
C ALA A 73 -18.24 -2.87 -19.13
N PHE A 74 -18.56 -3.18 -17.86
CA PHE A 74 -19.43 -4.30 -17.52
C PHE A 74 -20.84 -4.14 -18.11
N GLY A 75 -21.40 -2.93 -18.12
CA GLY A 75 -22.72 -2.67 -18.73
C GLY A 75 -22.83 -3.05 -20.22
N ASN A 76 -21.70 -3.11 -20.93
CA ASN A 76 -21.64 -3.45 -22.35
C ASN A 76 -21.41 -4.95 -22.63
N VAL A 77 -21.31 -5.80 -21.59
CA VAL A 77 -21.05 -7.24 -21.73
C VAL A 77 -22.25 -8.04 -21.21
N ALA A 78 -22.55 -9.16 -21.88
CA ALA A 78 -23.59 -10.08 -21.42
C ALA A 78 -23.29 -10.57 -19.99
N PHE A 79 -24.30 -10.58 -19.12
CA PHE A 79 -24.16 -10.87 -17.67
C PHE A 79 -23.25 -9.90 -16.90
N GLY A 80 -22.93 -8.73 -17.46
CA GLY A 80 -22.01 -7.78 -16.84
C GLY A 80 -22.46 -7.23 -15.49
N GLN A 81 -23.76 -7.12 -15.23
CA GLN A 81 -24.26 -6.74 -13.90
C GLN A 81 -23.87 -7.76 -12.82
N LEU A 82 -23.98 -9.06 -13.11
CA LEU A 82 -23.55 -10.12 -12.19
C LEU A 82 -22.03 -10.07 -11.99
N MET A 83 -21.26 -9.89 -13.06
CA MET A 83 -19.81 -9.74 -12.99
C MET A 83 -19.41 -8.52 -12.15
N GLY A 84 -20.09 -7.39 -12.31
CA GLY A 84 -19.88 -6.19 -11.53
C GLY A 84 -20.15 -6.41 -10.04
N VAL A 85 -21.27 -7.06 -9.68
CA VAL A 85 -21.58 -7.40 -8.29
C VAL A 85 -20.48 -8.26 -7.67
N VAL A 86 -20.09 -9.35 -8.35
CA VAL A 86 -19.03 -10.24 -7.88
C VAL A 86 -17.71 -9.47 -7.73
N PHE A 87 -17.34 -8.66 -8.72
CA PHE A 87 -16.12 -7.86 -8.70
C PHE A 87 -16.07 -6.92 -7.49
N PHE A 88 -17.11 -6.11 -7.28
CA PHE A 88 -17.12 -5.14 -6.17
C PHE A 88 -17.20 -5.81 -4.80
N VAL A 89 -17.87 -6.97 -4.68
CA VAL A 89 -17.85 -7.75 -3.43
C VAL A 89 -16.43 -8.23 -3.13
N LEU A 90 -15.72 -8.77 -4.13
CA LEU A 90 -14.33 -9.22 -3.96
C LEU A 90 -13.40 -8.05 -3.63
N VAL A 91 -13.54 -6.92 -4.32
CA VAL A 91 -12.77 -5.69 -4.02
C VAL A 91 -13.07 -5.18 -2.61
N ALA A 92 -14.32 -5.21 -2.16
CA ALA A 92 -14.68 -4.78 -0.80
C ALA A 92 -14.03 -5.69 0.26
N VAL A 93 -14.05 -7.02 0.07
CA VAL A 93 -13.38 -7.96 0.98
C VAL A 93 -11.87 -7.75 0.99
N ALA A 94 -11.26 -7.53 -0.19
CA ALA A 94 -9.83 -7.25 -0.31
C ALA A 94 -9.45 -5.92 0.38
N ALA A 95 -10.21 -4.85 0.15
CA ALA A 95 -9.98 -3.55 0.79
C ALA A 95 -10.16 -3.63 2.31
N TRP A 96 -11.15 -4.39 2.78
CA TRP A 96 -11.37 -4.60 4.21
C TRP A 96 -10.18 -5.30 4.87
N SER A 97 -9.70 -6.40 4.30
CA SER A 97 -8.56 -7.13 4.88
C SER A 97 -7.27 -6.31 4.88
N SER A 98 -7.01 -5.54 3.81
CA SER A 98 -5.90 -4.59 3.77
C SER A 98 -6.02 -3.48 4.81
N ALA A 99 -7.22 -2.93 5.04
CA ALA A 99 -7.45 -1.90 6.04
C ALA A 99 -7.15 -2.39 7.46
N ILE A 100 -7.55 -3.62 7.80
CA ILE A 100 -7.19 -4.25 9.09
C ILE A 100 -5.67 -4.34 9.22
N SER A 101 -4.98 -4.82 8.18
CA SER A 101 -3.52 -4.97 8.16
C SER A 101 -2.77 -3.65 8.34
N LEU A 102 -3.24 -2.58 7.72
CA LEU A 102 -2.63 -1.25 7.83
C LEU A 102 -2.82 -0.61 9.21
N LEU A 103 -3.94 -0.91 9.90
CA LEU A 103 -4.22 -0.37 11.22
C LEU A 103 -3.46 -1.10 12.33
N GLU A 104 -3.19 -2.39 12.14
CA GLU A 104 -2.65 -3.29 13.17
C GLU A 104 -1.33 -2.83 13.80
N PRO A 105 -0.30 -2.33 13.07
CA PRO A 105 0.95 -1.89 13.69
C PRO A 105 0.75 -0.82 14.75
N MET A 106 -0.11 0.17 14.46
CA MET A 106 -0.40 1.26 15.39
C MET A 106 -1.26 0.79 16.56
N VAL A 107 -2.21 -0.12 16.32
CA VAL A 107 -3.00 -0.75 17.39
C VAL A 107 -2.09 -1.50 18.34
N ALA A 108 -1.23 -2.38 17.82
CA ALA A 108 -0.33 -3.20 18.62
C ALA A 108 0.64 -2.33 19.44
N TYR A 109 1.27 -1.33 18.80
CA TYR A 109 2.15 -0.38 19.47
C TYR A 109 1.45 0.37 20.61
N LEU A 110 0.27 0.94 20.37
CA LEU A 110 -0.43 1.73 21.37
C LEU A 110 -0.97 0.86 22.52
N VAL A 111 -1.47 -0.34 22.24
CA VAL A 111 -1.93 -1.27 23.28
C VAL A 111 -0.76 -1.68 24.18
N GLU A 112 0.40 -2.00 23.61
CA GLU A 112 1.60 -2.37 24.38
C GLU A 112 2.11 -1.21 25.24
N ARG A 113 2.15 0.00 24.68
CA ARG A 113 2.70 1.19 25.35
C ARG A 113 1.76 1.78 26.41
N THR A 114 0.46 1.78 26.16
CA THR A 114 -0.53 2.46 27.02
C THR A 114 -1.31 1.50 27.92
N LYS A 115 -1.27 0.19 27.65
CA LYS A 115 -2.05 -0.86 28.35
C LYS A 115 -3.56 -0.63 28.35
N VAL A 116 -4.06 0.23 27.46
CA VAL A 116 -5.49 0.47 27.25
C VAL A 116 -6.09 -0.71 26.47
N SER A 117 -7.40 -0.94 26.63
CA SER A 117 -8.08 -2.03 25.93
C SER A 117 -7.96 -1.89 24.41
N ARG A 118 -7.72 -3.03 23.73
CA ARG A 118 -7.55 -3.08 22.27
C ARG A 118 -8.74 -2.48 21.53
N ALA A 119 -9.96 -2.79 21.96
CA ALA A 119 -11.19 -2.27 21.35
C ALA A 119 -11.24 -0.74 21.38
N TRP A 120 -10.82 -0.12 22.49
CA TRP A 120 -10.80 1.33 22.62
C TRP A 120 -9.76 1.98 21.70
N VAL A 121 -8.54 1.44 21.68
CA VAL A 121 -7.47 1.92 20.78
C VAL A 121 -7.88 1.79 19.32
N THR A 122 -8.40 0.62 18.92
CA THR A 122 -8.87 0.39 17.54
C THR A 122 -10.00 1.33 17.16
N PHE A 123 -10.99 1.57 18.04
CA PHE A 123 -12.09 2.48 17.76
C PHE A 123 -11.58 3.91 17.47
N TRP A 124 -10.73 4.45 18.34
CA TRP A 124 -10.23 5.82 18.17
C TRP A 124 -9.30 5.98 16.97
N LEU A 125 -8.46 4.99 16.68
CA LEU A 125 -7.64 5.01 15.47
C LEU A 125 -8.51 4.93 14.22
N ALA A 126 -9.48 4.01 14.16
CA ALA A 126 -10.37 3.86 13.02
C ALA A 126 -11.23 5.12 12.83
N PHE A 127 -11.75 5.71 13.92
CA PHE A 127 -12.49 6.96 13.87
C PHE A 127 -11.63 8.13 13.37
N SER A 128 -10.37 8.21 13.82
CA SER A 128 -9.44 9.24 13.35
C SER A 128 -9.13 9.07 11.86
N CYS A 129 -8.87 7.85 11.40
CA CYS A 129 -8.67 7.55 9.99
C CYS A 129 -9.92 7.89 9.16
N TRP A 130 -11.11 7.53 9.64
CA TRP A 130 -12.38 7.87 8.99
C TRP A 130 -12.57 9.39 8.89
N PHE A 131 -12.33 10.12 9.98
CA PHE A 131 -12.45 11.58 10.02
C PHE A 131 -11.48 12.27 9.06
N VAL A 132 -10.19 11.87 9.05
CA VAL A 132 -9.21 12.38 8.08
C VAL A 132 -9.59 11.99 6.64
N GLY A 133 -10.14 10.78 6.46
CA GLY A 133 -10.65 10.29 5.19
C GLY A 133 -11.79 11.13 4.61
N LEU A 134 -12.61 11.80 5.43
CA LEU A 134 -13.61 12.73 4.91
C LEU A 134 -12.95 13.88 4.12
N GLY A 135 -11.75 14.31 4.51
CA GLY A 135 -11.00 15.32 3.77
C GLY A 135 -10.64 14.87 2.35
N THR A 136 -10.36 13.58 2.13
CA THR A 136 -10.10 13.06 0.77
C THR A 136 -11.39 13.00 -0.05
N VAL A 137 -12.52 12.64 0.56
CA VAL A 137 -13.83 12.68 -0.13
C VAL A 137 -14.19 14.11 -0.54
N PHE A 138 -13.97 15.08 0.35
CA PHE A 138 -14.23 16.49 0.03
C PHE A 138 -13.28 17.04 -1.05
N SER A 139 -12.05 16.53 -1.16
CA SER A 139 -11.09 16.97 -2.18
C SER A 139 -11.55 16.67 -3.60
N PHE A 140 -12.32 15.60 -3.80
CA PHE A 140 -12.89 15.27 -5.10
C PHE A 140 -14.16 16.07 -5.45
N ASN A 141 -14.74 16.80 -4.50
CA ASN A 141 -16.01 17.51 -4.67
C ASN A 141 -15.91 18.99 -4.23
N ILE A 142 -16.24 19.31 -2.98
CA ILE A 142 -16.37 20.68 -2.48
C ILE A 142 -15.02 21.42 -2.45
N TRP A 143 -13.94 20.71 -2.13
CA TRP A 143 -12.58 21.26 -2.02
C TRP A 143 -11.74 21.00 -3.27
N LYS A 144 -12.37 20.75 -4.42
CA LYS A 144 -11.65 20.49 -5.67
C LYS A 144 -10.72 21.64 -6.09
N GLU A 145 -11.12 22.87 -5.75
CA GLU A 145 -10.35 24.09 -5.98
C GLU A 145 -9.26 24.35 -4.93
N ALA A 146 -9.27 23.63 -3.79
CA ALA A 146 -8.25 23.73 -2.77
C ALA A 146 -6.99 22.97 -3.23
N LYS A 147 -6.03 23.69 -3.80
CA LYS A 147 -4.75 23.12 -4.26
C LYS A 147 -3.62 23.46 -3.30
N PHE A 148 -2.76 22.47 -3.10
CA PHE A 148 -1.57 22.53 -2.27
C PHE A 148 -0.34 22.23 -3.11
N PHE A 149 0.82 22.75 -2.71
CA PHE A 149 2.09 22.58 -3.44
C PHE A 149 1.98 22.99 -4.91
N VAL A 150 1.47 24.20 -5.16
CA VAL A 150 1.29 24.73 -6.52
C VAL A 150 2.61 25.35 -6.98
N ASN A 151 3.06 24.97 -8.18
CA ASN A 151 4.18 25.60 -8.86
C ASN A 151 3.69 26.08 -10.23
N GLU A 152 3.22 27.32 -10.28
CA GLU A 152 2.78 27.99 -11.51
C GLU A 152 3.70 29.21 -11.75
N GLY A 153 4.27 29.30 -12.95
CA GLY A 153 5.11 30.45 -13.34
C GLY A 153 6.47 30.56 -12.61
N GLY A 154 6.97 29.48 -12.00
CA GLY A 154 8.26 29.48 -11.29
C GLY A 154 8.20 29.99 -9.85
N VAL A 155 7.01 30.33 -9.34
CA VAL A 155 6.77 30.69 -7.94
C VAL A 155 6.06 29.53 -7.24
N PHE A 156 6.60 29.11 -6.10
CA PHE A 156 6.02 28.06 -5.29
C PHE A 156 5.02 28.65 -4.28
N HIS A 157 3.78 28.20 -4.35
CA HIS A 157 2.74 28.52 -3.39
C HIS A 157 2.36 27.26 -2.60
N LEU A 158 2.45 27.33 -1.27
CA LEU A 158 2.05 26.24 -0.37
C LEU A 158 0.57 25.88 -0.54
N TYR A 159 -0.27 26.89 -0.73
CA TYR A 159 -1.70 26.77 -0.90
C TYR A 159 -2.21 27.86 -1.84
N GLN A 160 -3.06 27.48 -2.78
CA GLN A 160 -3.71 28.42 -3.68
C GLN A 160 -5.10 27.89 -4.04
N TRP A 161 -6.11 28.73 -3.83
CA TRP A 161 -7.47 28.42 -4.23
C TRP A 161 -7.67 28.63 -5.73
N GLY A 162 -8.29 27.67 -6.41
CA GLY A 162 -8.62 27.74 -7.84
C GLY A 162 -7.42 27.56 -8.78
N ALA A 163 -6.26 27.12 -8.28
CA ALA A 163 -5.11 26.83 -9.14
C ALA A 163 -5.38 25.64 -10.07
N THR A 164 -4.82 25.69 -11.27
CA THR A 164 -4.90 24.59 -12.24
C THR A 164 -3.86 23.51 -11.96
N GLY A 165 -2.71 23.89 -11.41
CA GLY A 165 -1.66 22.98 -10.93
C GLY A 165 -1.73 22.67 -9.43
N GLY A 166 -0.93 21.70 -8.99
CA GLY A 166 -0.82 21.29 -7.58
C GLY A 166 -1.64 20.07 -7.19
N LEU A 167 -1.44 19.63 -5.96
CA LEU A 167 -2.09 18.45 -5.38
C LEU A 167 -3.36 18.88 -4.63
N ASP A 168 -4.43 18.10 -4.77
CA ASP A 168 -5.58 18.22 -3.87
C ASP A 168 -5.29 17.53 -2.53
N PHE A 169 -6.20 17.60 -1.57
CA PHE A 169 -5.98 17.03 -0.24
C PHE A 169 -5.69 15.50 -0.28
N PHE A 170 -6.38 14.75 -1.15
CA PHE A 170 -6.04 13.34 -1.41
C PHE A 170 -4.61 13.20 -1.93
N GLY A 171 -4.23 13.97 -2.94
CA GLY A 171 -2.87 13.94 -3.51
C GLY A 171 -1.79 14.31 -2.50
N VAL A 172 -2.07 15.21 -1.55
CA VAL A 172 -1.15 15.53 -0.44
C VAL A 172 -0.95 14.31 0.47
N ILE A 173 -2.04 13.66 0.90
CA ILE A 173 -1.96 12.46 1.73
C ILE A 173 -1.23 11.34 0.99
N ASP A 174 -1.54 11.11 -0.29
CA ASP A 174 -0.86 10.10 -1.10
C ASP A 174 0.64 10.43 -1.27
N PHE A 175 0.99 11.70 -1.48
CA PHE A 175 2.39 12.12 -1.58
C PHE A 175 3.16 11.78 -0.29
N PHE A 176 2.65 12.19 0.87
CA PHE A 176 3.33 11.95 2.14
C PHE A 176 3.39 10.46 2.49
N THR A 177 2.31 9.71 2.23
CA THR A 177 2.26 8.29 2.58
C THR A 177 3.03 7.45 1.56
N SER A 178 2.58 7.43 0.31
CA SER A 178 3.07 6.54 -0.75
C SER A 178 4.47 6.89 -1.24
N ARG A 179 4.83 8.18 -1.28
CA ARG A 179 6.13 8.62 -1.85
C ARG A 179 7.20 8.90 -0.80
N LEU A 180 6.82 9.23 0.44
CA LEU A 180 7.78 9.58 1.49
C LEU A 180 7.82 8.54 2.61
N MET A 181 6.71 8.31 3.30
CA MET A 181 6.70 7.42 4.48
C MET A 181 7.01 5.97 4.15
N LEU A 182 6.39 5.39 3.10
CA LEU A 182 6.62 3.98 2.75
C LEU A 182 8.08 3.70 2.36
N PRO A 183 8.72 4.48 1.44
CA PRO A 183 10.11 4.24 1.09
C PRO A 183 11.06 4.47 2.28
N LEU A 184 10.84 5.52 3.08
CA LEU A 184 11.66 5.77 4.26
C LEU A 184 11.53 4.67 5.31
N GLY A 185 10.31 4.21 5.60
CA GLY A 185 10.07 3.09 6.50
C GLY A 185 10.74 1.81 6.00
N GLY A 186 10.62 1.54 4.69
CA GLY A 186 11.32 0.45 4.02
C GLY A 186 12.84 0.52 4.16
N LEU A 187 13.42 1.71 3.92
CA LEU A 187 14.85 1.95 4.07
C LEU A 187 15.30 1.70 5.51
N CYS A 188 14.57 2.21 6.50
CA CYS A 188 14.85 1.98 7.91
C CYS A 188 14.86 0.48 8.26
N PHE A 189 13.85 -0.28 7.81
CA PHE A 189 13.77 -1.72 8.06
C PHE A 189 14.91 -2.49 7.39
N VAL A 190 15.25 -2.15 6.14
CA VAL A 190 16.31 -2.82 5.38
C VAL A 190 17.69 -2.50 5.96
N VAL A 191 17.95 -1.24 6.34
CA VAL A 191 19.21 -0.85 7.00
C VAL A 191 19.33 -1.54 8.36
N PHE A 192 18.25 -1.59 9.14
CA PHE A 192 18.23 -2.30 10.41
C PHE A 192 18.54 -3.79 10.23
N ALA A 193 17.81 -4.49 9.35
CA ALA A 193 18.00 -5.91 9.12
C ALA A 193 19.36 -6.26 8.46
N GLY A 194 19.83 -5.40 7.55
CA GLY A 194 21.07 -5.62 6.81
C GLY A 194 22.32 -5.29 7.60
N TRP A 195 22.33 -4.18 8.34
CA TRP A 195 23.55 -3.60 8.93
C TRP A 195 23.57 -3.60 10.45
N ILE A 196 22.42 -3.46 11.12
CA ILE A 196 22.34 -3.36 12.58
C ILE A 196 22.15 -4.74 13.22
N MET A 197 21.31 -5.59 12.62
CA MET A 197 21.06 -6.94 13.11
C MET A 197 22.30 -7.84 12.95
N GLY A 198 22.58 -8.65 13.97
CA GLY A 198 23.69 -9.61 13.94
C GLY A 198 23.51 -10.65 12.83
N ARG A 199 24.57 -10.93 12.07
CA ARG A 199 24.53 -11.86 10.92
C ARG A 199 24.01 -13.25 11.30
N GLU A 200 24.37 -13.73 12.49
CA GLU A 200 23.91 -15.03 13.01
C GLU A 200 22.42 -15.02 13.31
N ALA A 201 21.92 -13.96 13.97
CA ALA A 201 20.48 -13.79 14.21
C ALA A 201 19.68 -13.75 12.90
N VAL A 202 20.16 -13.05 11.86
CA VAL A 202 19.51 -13.03 10.53
C VAL A 202 19.50 -14.43 9.91
N ARG A 203 20.59 -15.18 10.05
CA ARG A 203 20.71 -16.54 9.48
C ARG A 203 19.74 -17.51 10.15
N ASP A 204 19.68 -17.48 11.48
CA ASP A 204 18.85 -18.37 12.27
C ASP A 204 17.36 -18.11 11.98
N GLU A 205 16.97 -16.84 11.94
CA GLU A 205 15.58 -16.44 11.71
C GLU A 205 15.12 -16.74 10.28
N LEU A 206 15.96 -16.50 9.27
CA LEU A 206 15.62 -16.83 7.89
C LEU A 206 15.60 -18.33 7.62
N SER A 207 16.27 -19.14 8.46
CA SER A 207 16.39 -20.60 8.34
C SER A 207 16.87 -21.08 6.95
N ILE A 208 17.65 -20.25 6.24
CA ILE A 208 18.18 -20.56 4.91
C ILE A 208 19.41 -21.46 5.07
N ARG A 209 19.26 -22.75 4.76
CA ARG A 209 20.35 -23.75 4.85
C ARG A 209 21.44 -23.57 3.79
N ASN A 210 21.13 -22.99 2.63
CA ASN A 210 22.09 -22.82 1.54
C ASN A 210 22.96 -21.55 1.76
N PRO A 211 24.29 -21.67 1.93
CA PRO A 211 25.17 -20.53 2.18
C PRO A 211 25.18 -19.48 1.06
N ALA A 212 25.03 -19.90 -0.20
CA ALA A 212 25.02 -19.01 -1.35
C ALA A 212 23.73 -18.18 -1.41
N LEU A 213 22.58 -18.82 -1.17
CA LEU A 213 21.29 -18.11 -1.09
C LEU A 213 21.27 -17.13 0.07
N PHE A 214 21.81 -17.51 1.23
CA PHE A 214 21.94 -16.59 2.36
C PHE A 214 22.86 -15.40 2.05
N GLY A 215 24.01 -15.65 1.41
CA GLY A 215 24.93 -14.60 0.97
C GLY A 215 24.28 -13.64 -0.01
N LEU A 216 23.52 -14.16 -0.98
CA LEU A 216 22.76 -13.36 -1.93
C LEU A 216 21.69 -12.53 -1.23
N SER A 217 20.87 -13.11 -0.35
CA SER A 217 19.84 -12.37 0.41
C SER A 217 20.46 -11.24 1.23
N LEU A 218 21.59 -11.50 1.88
CA LEU A 218 22.28 -10.47 2.66
C LEU A 218 22.87 -9.36 1.78
N PHE A 219 23.40 -9.71 0.60
CA PHE A 219 23.87 -8.73 -0.39
C PHE A 219 22.72 -7.86 -0.92
N LEU A 220 21.59 -8.49 -1.27
CA LEU A 220 20.38 -7.80 -1.72
C LEU A 220 19.87 -6.83 -0.65
N MET A 221 19.81 -7.26 0.62
CA MET A 221 19.39 -6.41 1.73
C MET A 221 20.38 -5.28 2.03
N ARG A 222 21.70 -5.52 1.94
CA ARG A 222 22.70 -4.51 2.32
C ARG A 222 22.94 -3.44 1.27
N TYR A 223 22.81 -3.80 -0.01
CA TYR A 223 23.25 -2.94 -1.12
C TYR A 223 22.13 -2.67 -2.12
N VAL A 224 21.49 -3.71 -2.65
CA VAL A 224 20.51 -3.52 -3.75
C VAL A 224 19.24 -2.84 -3.27
N ALA A 225 18.66 -3.27 -2.15
CA ALA A 225 17.43 -2.70 -1.62
C ALA A 225 17.58 -1.24 -1.17
N PRO A 226 18.61 -0.84 -0.38
CA PRO A 226 18.80 0.56 0.00
C PRO A 226 19.05 1.47 -1.21
N ILE A 227 19.89 1.05 -2.15
CA ILE A 227 20.18 1.84 -3.36
C ILE A 227 18.93 1.97 -4.22
N GLY A 228 18.18 0.87 -4.42
CA GLY A 228 16.94 0.89 -5.20
C GLY A 228 15.78 1.68 -4.56
N ILE A 229 15.87 2.01 -3.27
CA ILE A 229 14.91 2.90 -2.59
C ILE A 229 15.33 4.37 -2.71
N LEU A 230 16.65 4.63 -2.73
CA LEU A 230 17.21 5.99 -2.76
C LEU A 230 17.25 6.62 -4.16
N VAL A 231 17.30 5.79 -5.20
CA VAL A 231 17.28 6.19 -6.61
C VAL A 231 15.84 6.24 -7.12
#